data_AF-A0A645G1Y6-F1
#
_entry.id   AF-A0A645G1Y6-F1
#
_cell.length_a   1.000
_cell.length_b   1.000
_cell.length_c   1.000
_cell.angle_alpha   90.00
_cell.angle_beta   90.00
_cell.angle_gamma   90.00
#
_symmetry.space_group_name_H-M   'P 1'
#
loop_
_entity.id
_entity.type
_entity.pdbx_description
1 polymer ?
#
loop_
_entity_poly.entity_id
_entity_poly.type
_entity_poly.pdbx_seq_one_letter_code
_entity_poly.pdbx_strand_id
1 'polypeptide(L)'
;MPVYTRHTIVEAVAGENGCVSRVIIAQVDQSLQPVSGTEQTVEADCVAIAAGLKPVAELLRLLNCRFTFSSVFGGWVPLHNDCMETSLRGVYVAGDTTGVEEANTALEEGRVAGISAAAALGLIPADVADARRAEIWGRLKSLRLGPFGERRLAGVEQILAEYTAQVGQPAQELLPEALTEAI
;
A
#
# COMPACT_ATOMS: atom_id res chain seq x y z
N MET A 1 13.36 26.56 -7.09
CA MET A 1 12.79 25.56 -8.03
C MET A 1 11.36 25.97 -8.34
N PRO A 2 10.97 26.16 -9.62
CA PRO A 2 9.60 26.52 -9.96
C PRO A 2 8.64 25.37 -9.66
N VAL A 3 7.41 25.69 -9.22
CA VAL A 3 6.35 24.72 -8.92
C VAL A 3 5.09 25.15 -9.66
N TYR A 4 4.63 24.32 -10.58
CA TYR A 4 3.41 24.56 -11.36
C TYR A 4 2.28 23.71 -10.79
N THR A 5 1.38 24.32 -10.02
CA THR A 5 0.18 23.65 -9.53
C THR A 5 -0.90 23.64 -10.61
N ARG A 6 -1.75 22.61 -10.65
CA ARG A 6 -2.77 22.42 -11.72
C ARG A 6 -2.18 22.43 -13.13
N HIS A 7 -1.03 21.80 -13.31
CA HIS A 7 -0.44 21.56 -14.63
C HIS A 7 -0.15 20.07 -14.80
N THR A 8 -0.10 19.63 -16.05
CA THR A 8 0.39 18.29 -16.43
C THR A 8 1.33 18.40 -17.62
N ILE A 9 2.16 17.39 -17.83
CA ILE A 9 2.91 17.21 -19.07
C ILE A 9 1.93 16.70 -20.13
N VAL A 10 1.87 17.38 -21.27
CA VAL A 10 1.08 16.97 -22.45
C VAL A 10 1.94 16.27 -23.49
N GLU A 11 3.22 16.62 -23.58
CA GLU A 11 4.16 16.00 -24.52
C GLU A 11 5.59 16.05 -23.97
N ALA A 12 6.36 14.98 -24.20
CA ALA A 12 7.81 14.97 -24.02
C ALA A 12 8.47 14.88 -25.39
N VAL A 13 9.32 15.85 -25.72
CA VAL A 13 9.86 16.00 -27.07
C VAL A 13 11.33 15.58 -27.10
N ALA A 14 11.64 14.64 -28.00
CA ALA A 14 12.99 14.16 -28.21
C ALA A 14 13.87 15.19 -28.94
N GLY A 15 15.14 15.26 -28.55
CA GLY A 15 16.19 15.94 -29.31
C GLY A 15 16.78 15.05 -30.41
N GLU A 16 17.85 15.53 -31.06
CA GLU A 16 18.50 14.82 -32.18
C GLU A 16 19.05 13.44 -31.79
N ASN A 17 19.42 13.26 -30.51
CA ASN A 17 19.91 12.00 -29.96
C ASN A 17 18.79 11.01 -29.56
N GLY A 18 17.52 11.37 -29.75
CA GLY A 18 16.36 10.55 -29.36
C GLY A 18 16.03 10.60 -27.86
N CYS A 19 16.80 11.34 -27.05
CA CYS A 19 16.51 11.56 -25.63
C CYS A 19 15.59 12.78 -25.45
N VAL A 20 14.90 12.88 -24.31
CA VAL A 20 14.10 14.07 -23.99
C VAL A 20 15.01 15.31 -24.02
N SER A 21 14.53 16.38 -24.66
CA SER A 21 15.20 17.69 -24.69
C SER A 21 14.33 18.79 -24.12
N ARG A 22 13.01 18.65 -24.24
CA ARG A 22 12.02 19.56 -23.68
C ARG A 22 10.72 18.83 -23.38
N VAL A 23 9.92 19.41 -22.50
CA VAL A 23 8.55 19.00 -22.22
C VAL A 23 7.59 20.14 -22.48
N ILE A 24 6.40 19.80 -22.95
CA ILE A 24 5.27 20.73 -23.06
C ILE A 24 4.38 20.46 -21.86
N ILE A 25 4.16 21.48 -21.03
CA ILE A 25 3.21 21.46 -19.93
C ILE A 25 1.98 22.30 -20.29
N ALA A 26 0.82 21.98 -19.75
CA ALA A 26 -0.39 22.78 -19.89
C ALA A 26 -1.14 22.86 -18.55
N GLN A 27 -1.93 23.91 -18.35
CA GLN A 27 -2.87 23.96 -17.24
C GLN A 27 -3.91 22.84 -17.37
N VAL A 28 -4.42 22.34 -16.25
CA VAL A 28 -5.55 21.40 -16.21
C VAL A 28 -6.77 22.02 -15.55
N ASP A 29 -7.95 21.66 -16.05
CA ASP A 29 -9.23 22.09 -15.49
C ASP A 29 -9.64 21.27 -14.24
N GLN A 30 -10.86 21.48 -13.76
CA GLN A 30 -11.39 20.75 -12.58
C GLN A 30 -11.59 19.25 -12.83
N SER A 31 -11.65 18.83 -14.09
CA SER A 31 -11.73 17.42 -14.52
C SER A 31 -10.36 16.85 -14.88
N LEU A 32 -9.28 17.56 -14.52
CA LEU A 32 -7.89 17.22 -14.83
C LEU A 32 -7.61 17.09 -16.34
N GLN A 33 -8.36 17.79 -17.19
CA GLN A 33 -8.12 17.83 -18.63
C GLN A 33 -7.23 19.01 -19.01
N PRO A 34 -6.26 18.84 -19.94
CA PRO A 34 -5.43 19.94 -20.44
C PRO A 34 -6.28 21.07 -21.05
N VAL A 35 -5.97 22.31 -20.69
CA VAL A 35 -6.62 23.51 -21.23
C VAL A 35 -5.83 23.99 -22.45
N SER A 36 -6.42 23.89 -23.65
CA SER A 36 -5.78 24.32 -24.88
C SER A 36 -5.41 25.81 -24.84
N GLY A 37 -4.25 26.16 -25.37
CA GLY A 37 -3.73 27.53 -25.41
C GLY A 37 -2.96 27.93 -24.15
N THR A 38 -2.78 27.02 -23.19
CA THR A 38 -2.01 27.25 -21.97
C THR A 38 -0.64 26.55 -21.99
N GLU A 39 -0.24 26.02 -23.14
CA GLU A 39 0.97 25.24 -23.31
C GLU A 39 2.23 26.08 -23.09
N GLN A 40 3.18 25.54 -22.33
CA GLN A 40 4.48 26.13 -22.07
C GLN A 40 5.56 25.08 -22.32
N THR A 41 6.65 25.50 -22.95
CA THR A 41 7.83 24.64 -23.17
C THR A 41 8.81 24.80 -22.02
N VAL A 42 9.30 23.69 -21.50
CA VAL A 42 10.34 23.63 -20.48
C VAL A 42 11.48 22.75 -21.00
N GLU A 43 12.69 23.30 -21.09
CA GLU A 43 13.89 22.52 -21.42
C GLU A 43 14.18 21.52 -20.29
N ALA A 44 14.34 20.25 -20.64
CA ALA A 44 14.59 19.16 -19.69
C ALA A 44 15.20 17.96 -20.42
N ASP A 45 16.19 17.33 -19.81
CA ASP A 45 16.83 16.10 -20.30
C ASP A 45 16.24 14.82 -19.65
N CYS A 46 15.39 15.00 -18.62
CA CYS A 46 14.77 13.92 -17.86
C CYS A 46 13.33 14.28 -17.45
N VAL A 47 12.44 13.28 -17.43
CA VAL A 47 11.08 13.39 -16.88
C VAL A 47 10.91 12.36 -15.77
N ALA A 48 10.73 12.84 -14.53
CA ALA A 48 10.35 12.00 -13.41
C ALA A 48 8.82 12.03 -13.23
N ILE A 49 8.16 10.90 -13.45
CA ILE A 49 6.70 10.77 -13.33
C ILE A 49 6.35 10.16 -11.98
N ALA A 50 5.62 10.92 -11.15
CA ALA A 50 5.08 10.47 -9.86
C ALA A 50 3.54 10.46 -9.90
N ALA A 51 2.95 9.46 -10.58
CA ALA A 51 1.50 9.36 -10.84
C ALA A 51 0.73 8.48 -9.82
N GLY A 52 1.29 8.30 -8.62
CA GLY A 52 0.74 7.42 -7.58
C GLY A 52 1.44 6.07 -7.50
N LEU A 53 1.08 5.31 -6.46
CA LEU A 53 1.65 4.01 -6.13
C LEU A 53 0.53 2.98 -6.00
N LYS A 54 0.88 1.70 -6.22
CA LYS A 54 -0.03 0.56 -6.04
C LYS A 54 0.63 -0.46 -5.11
N PRO A 55 -0.14 -1.12 -4.24
CA PRO A 55 0.37 -2.24 -3.44
C PRO A 55 0.94 -3.34 -4.33
N VAL A 56 2.13 -3.82 -3.98
CA VAL A 56 2.75 -5.01 -4.58
C VAL A 56 2.38 -6.21 -3.72
N ALA A 57 1.62 -7.15 -4.29
CA ALA A 57 0.96 -8.23 -3.56
C ALA A 57 0.81 -9.52 -4.38
N GLU A 58 1.63 -9.68 -5.43
CA GLU A 58 1.58 -10.80 -6.37
C GLU A 58 1.84 -12.14 -5.69
N LEU A 59 2.78 -12.19 -4.73
CA LEU A 59 3.06 -13.40 -3.95
C LEU A 59 1.84 -13.87 -3.17
N LEU A 60 1.06 -12.94 -2.61
CA LEU A 60 -0.16 -13.28 -1.87
C LEU A 60 -1.26 -13.79 -2.80
N ARG A 61 -1.28 -13.34 -4.05
CA ARG A 61 -2.18 -13.91 -5.08
C ARG A 61 -1.78 -15.33 -5.46
N LEU A 62 -0.48 -15.59 -5.60
CA LEU A 62 0.03 -16.95 -5.85
C LEU A 62 -0.30 -17.90 -4.70
N LEU A 63 -0.33 -17.38 -3.47
CA LEU A 63 -0.76 -18.12 -2.30
C LEU A 63 -2.29 -18.22 -2.17
N ASN A 64 -3.09 -17.67 -3.08
CA ASN A 64 -4.56 -17.62 -2.96
C ASN A 64 -5.07 -16.92 -1.67
N CYS A 65 -4.31 -15.96 -1.13
CA CYS A 65 -4.84 -15.08 -0.09
C CYS A 65 -6.03 -14.28 -0.63
N ARG A 66 -7.00 -13.97 0.22
CA ARG A 66 -8.16 -13.14 -0.13
C ARG A 66 -7.77 -11.66 -0.15
N PHE A 67 -8.43 -10.91 -1.03
CA PHE A 67 -8.18 -9.50 -1.25
C PHE A 67 -9.48 -8.71 -1.14
N THR A 68 -9.34 -7.42 -0.84
CA THR A 68 -10.40 -6.42 -1.00
C THR A 68 -9.89 -5.25 -1.84
N PHE A 69 -10.81 -4.46 -2.38
CA PHE A 69 -10.48 -3.25 -3.12
C PHE A 69 -10.64 -2.02 -2.21
N SER A 70 -9.57 -1.27 -2.02
CA SER A 70 -9.57 0.01 -1.33
C SER A 70 -8.91 1.08 -2.19
N SER A 71 -9.72 2.05 -2.65
CA SER A 71 -9.21 3.20 -3.40
C SER A 71 -8.29 4.08 -2.56
N VAL A 72 -8.49 4.13 -1.24
CA VAL A 72 -7.66 4.90 -0.30
C VAL A 72 -6.25 4.31 -0.18
N PHE A 73 -6.11 3.00 -0.37
CA PHE A 73 -4.84 2.27 -0.25
C PHE A 73 -4.17 1.94 -1.59
N GLY A 74 -4.68 2.52 -2.69
CA GLY A 74 -4.06 2.36 -4.01
C GLY A 74 -4.54 1.14 -4.80
N GLY A 75 -5.66 0.52 -4.40
CA GLY A 75 -6.33 -0.53 -5.16
C GLY A 75 -6.53 -1.83 -4.38
N TRP A 76 -6.08 -2.94 -4.94
CA TRP A 76 -6.28 -4.26 -4.35
C TRP A 76 -5.25 -4.52 -3.25
N VAL A 77 -5.74 -4.78 -2.04
CA VAL A 77 -4.94 -5.08 -0.84
C VAL A 77 -5.36 -6.42 -0.25
N PRO A 78 -4.44 -7.19 0.36
CA PRO A 78 -4.79 -8.44 1.02
C PRO A 78 -5.69 -8.16 2.23
N LEU A 79 -6.69 -9.02 2.45
CA LEU A 79 -7.41 -9.04 3.71
C LEU A 79 -6.50 -9.57 4.80
N HIS A 80 -6.42 -8.86 5.92
CA HIS A 80 -5.69 -9.28 7.11
C HIS A 80 -6.42 -8.89 8.38
N ASN A 81 -6.09 -9.56 9.49
CA ASN A 81 -6.62 -9.25 10.81
C ASN A 81 -5.77 -8.19 11.55
N ASP A 82 -6.13 -7.93 12.81
CA ASP A 82 -5.43 -7.03 13.73
C ASP A 82 -4.02 -7.54 14.13
N CYS A 83 -3.75 -8.82 13.91
CA CYS A 83 -2.43 -9.42 14.04
C CYS A 83 -1.60 -9.32 12.76
N MET A 84 -2.13 -8.67 11.72
CA MET A 84 -1.56 -8.58 10.37
C MET A 84 -1.44 -9.94 9.65
N GLU A 85 -2.15 -10.96 10.12
CA GLU A 85 -2.23 -12.27 9.47
C GLU A 85 -3.28 -12.23 8.36
N THR A 86 -2.92 -12.74 7.19
CA THR A 86 -3.81 -12.79 6.03
C THR A 86 -4.88 -13.87 6.18
N SER A 87 -5.68 -14.11 5.13
CA SER A 87 -6.62 -15.23 5.11
C SER A 87 -5.96 -16.62 5.17
N LEU A 88 -4.64 -16.70 5.03
CA LEU A 88 -3.87 -17.93 5.20
C LEU A 88 -3.03 -17.90 6.47
N ARG A 89 -3.07 -19.03 7.19
CA ARG A 89 -2.39 -19.18 8.48
C ARG A 89 -0.89 -19.11 8.29
N GLY A 90 -0.21 -18.34 9.14
CA GLY A 90 1.24 -18.17 9.11
C GLY A 90 1.74 -17.24 8.02
N VAL A 91 0.85 -16.63 7.22
CA VAL A 91 1.20 -15.62 6.21
C VAL A 91 0.80 -14.25 6.75
N TYR A 92 1.81 -13.41 7.02
CA TYR A 92 1.63 -12.06 7.57
C TYR A 92 2.03 -10.99 6.56
N VAL A 93 1.42 -9.82 6.65
CA VAL A 93 1.62 -8.68 5.73
C VAL A 93 1.94 -7.40 6.51
N ALA A 94 2.69 -6.48 5.90
CA ALA A 94 2.99 -5.18 6.49
C ALA A 94 3.45 -4.18 5.41
N GLY A 95 3.37 -2.90 5.72
CA GLY A 95 3.89 -1.84 4.85
C GLY A 95 3.05 -1.67 3.59
N ASP A 96 3.64 -1.17 2.51
CA ASP A 96 2.85 -0.76 1.34
C ASP A 96 2.04 -1.89 0.67
N THR A 97 2.33 -3.16 1.00
CA THR A 97 1.50 -4.31 0.61
C THR A 97 0.10 -4.29 1.23
N THR A 98 -0.06 -3.77 2.45
CA THR A 98 -1.36 -3.62 3.15
C THR A 98 -2.11 -2.36 2.68
N GLY A 99 -1.36 -1.43 2.09
CA GLY A 99 -1.85 -0.20 1.51
C GLY A 99 -0.77 0.88 1.50
N VAL A 100 -0.72 1.69 0.44
CA VAL A 100 0.31 2.73 0.32
C VAL A 100 0.07 3.84 1.35
N GLU A 101 0.99 3.94 2.31
CA GLU A 101 0.98 4.95 3.39
C GLU A 101 2.35 5.61 3.54
N GLU A 102 2.80 5.82 4.79
CA GLU A 102 4.07 6.44 5.14
C GLU A 102 5.03 5.41 5.75
N ALA A 103 6.32 5.72 5.73
CA ALA A 103 7.36 4.86 6.28
C ALA A 103 7.13 4.47 7.75
N ASN A 104 6.60 5.40 8.57
CA ASN A 104 6.33 5.13 9.98
C ASN A 104 5.21 4.09 10.15
N THR A 105 4.15 4.16 9.33
CA THR A 105 3.09 3.16 9.33
C THR A 105 3.64 1.78 8.95
N ALA A 106 4.47 1.71 7.91
CA ALA A 106 5.09 0.47 7.48
C ALA A 106 5.96 -0.17 8.58
N LEU A 107 6.73 0.64 9.32
CA LEU A 107 7.53 0.17 10.45
C LEU A 107 6.67 -0.38 11.58
N GLU A 108 5.59 0.31 11.95
CA GLU A 108 4.70 -0.15 13.01
C GLU A 108 3.94 -1.43 12.61
N GLU A 109 3.42 -1.49 11.39
CA GLU A 109 2.79 -2.72 10.87
C GLU A 109 3.77 -3.89 10.84
N GLY A 110 5.01 -3.65 10.42
CA GLY A 110 6.07 -4.67 10.45
C GLY A 110 6.34 -5.19 11.86
N ARG A 111 6.29 -4.32 12.88
CA ARG A 111 6.41 -4.74 14.28
C ARG A 111 5.21 -5.56 14.72
N VAL A 112 3.98 -5.18 14.38
CA VAL A 112 2.79 -5.99 14.69
C VAL A 112 2.90 -7.37 14.04
N ALA A 113 3.18 -7.43 12.73
CA ALA A 113 3.33 -8.68 11.99
C ALA A 113 4.44 -9.58 12.59
N GLY A 114 5.61 -9.02 12.88
CA GLY A 114 6.72 -9.76 13.48
C GLY A 114 6.41 -10.30 14.87
N ILE A 115 5.75 -9.49 15.73
CA ILE A 115 5.32 -9.92 17.07
C ILE A 115 4.26 -11.02 16.96
N SER A 116 3.29 -10.87 16.05
CA SER A 116 2.25 -11.88 15.81
C SER A 116 2.84 -13.21 15.34
N ALA A 117 3.76 -13.17 14.38
CA ALA A 117 4.43 -14.37 13.88
C ALA A 117 5.25 -15.05 14.98
N ALA A 118 6.02 -14.29 15.77
CA ALA A 118 6.81 -14.83 16.87
C ALA A 118 5.92 -15.44 17.98
N ALA A 119 4.79 -14.81 18.29
CA ALA A 119 3.81 -15.35 19.24
C ALA A 119 3.15 -16.64 18.72
N ALA A 120 2.79 -16.69 17.44
CA ALA A 120 2.23 -17.89 16.80
C ALA A 120 3.20 -19.08 16.81
N LEU A 121 4.52 -18.80 16.76
CA LEU A 121 5.58 -19.80 16.90
C LEU A 121 5.92 -20.16 18.36
N GLY A 122 5.25 -19.54 19.35
CA GLY A 122 5.51 -19.78 20.78
C GLY A 122 6.83 -19.18 21.29
N LEU A 123 7.46 -18.27 20.54
CA LEU A 123 8.72 -17.63 20.92
C LEU A 123 8.54 -16.46 21.88
N ILE A 124 7.32 -15.94 21.98
CA ILE A 124 6.94 -14.85 22.89
C ILE A 124 5.64 -15.25 23.59
N PRO A 125 5.52 -15.05 24.92
CA PRO A 125 4.26 -15.26 25.64
C PRO A 125 3.11 -14.43 25.05
N ALA A 126 1.92 -15.02 24.98
CA ALA A 126 0.76 -14.40 24.33
C ALA A 126 0.37 -13.07 24.97
N ASP A 127 0.36 -12.99 26.30
CA ASP A 127 0.08 -11.77 27.06
C ASP A 127 1.06 -10.63 26.76
N VAL A 128 2.35 -10.95 26.65
CA VAL A 128 3.39 -9.99 26.27
C VAL A 128 3.22 -9.53 24.82
N ALA A 129 2.90 -10.45 23.92
CA ALA A 129 2.66 -10.12 22.52
C ALA A 129 1.42 -9.20 22.38
N ASP A 130 0.33 -9.51 23.08
CA ASP A 130 -0.92 -8.75 23.05
C ASP A 130 -0.72 -7.33 23.59
N ALA A 131 -0.04 -7.19 24.73
CA ALA A 131 0.28 -5.88 25.30
C ALA A 131 1.10 -5.01 24.34
N ARG A 132 2.12 -5.60 23.69
CA ARG A 132 2.93 -4.89 22.71
C ARG A 132 2.10 -4.49 21.49
N ARG A 133 1.34 -5.41 20.89
CA ARG A 133 0.51 -5.11 19.71
C ARG A 133 -0.49 -4.00 20.02
N ALA A 134 -1.12 -4.00 21.19
CA ALA A 134 -2.05 -2.95 21.61
C ALA A 134 -1.37 -1.57 21.66
N GLU A 135 -0.15 -1.49 22.20
CA GLU A 135 0.64 -0.25 22.21
C GLU A 135 0.94 0.24 20.78
N ILE A 136 1.35 -0.67 19.89
CA ILE A 136 1.65 -0.34 18.49
C ILE A 136 0.40 0.15 17.75
N TRP A 137 -0.74 -0.52 17.95
CA TRP A 137 -2.01 -0.08 17.38
C TRP A 137 -2.43 1.31 17.88
N GLY A 138 -2.10 1.67 19.12
CA GLY A 138 -2.27 3.03 19.63
C GLY A 138 -1.46 4.07 18.83
N ARG A 139 -0.19 3.74 18.51
CA ARG A 139 0.66 4.58 17.65
C ARG A 139 0.15 4.64 16.21
N LEU A 140 -0.25 3.52 15.61
CA LEU A 140 -0.84 3.47 14.27
C LEU A 140 -2.10 4.34 14.17
N LYS A 141 -2.98 4.29 15.18
CA LYS A 141 -4.15 5.17 15.24
C LYS A 141 -3.74 6.64 15.26
N SER A 142 -2.72 6.99 16.04
CA SER A 142 -2.20 8.35 16.14
C SER A 142 -1.60 8.86 14.81
N LEU A 143 -0.91 7.99 14.06
CA LEU A 143 -0.40 8.31 12.72
C LEU A 143 -1.52 8.58 11.69
N ARG A 144 -2.72 8.06 11.94
CA ARG A 144 -3.90 8.21 11.07
C ARG A 144 -4.88 9.28 11.55
N LEU A 145 -4.50 10.12 12.52
CA LEU A 145 -5.34 11.23 12.97
C LEU A 145 -5.24 12.45 12.02
N GLY A 146 -6.34 13.20 11.94
CA GLY A 146 -6.43 14.45 11.18
C GLY A 146 -7.01 14.30 9.77
N PRO A 147 -7.17 15.42 9.04
CA PRO A 147 -8.01 15.50 7.83
C PRO A 147 -7.53 14.63 6.67
N PHE A 148 -6.25 14.25 6.64
CA PHE A 148 -5.68 13.36 5.64
C PHE A 148 -5.64 11.89 6.09
N GLY A 149 -5.73 11.63 7.40
CA GLY A 149 -5.65 10.29 8.00
C GLY A 149 -7.02 9.63 8.24
N GLU A 150 -8.09 10.42 8.44
CA GLU A 150 -9.44 9.89 8.70
C GLU A 150 -9.91 8.87 7.66
N ARG A 151 -9.68 9.16 6.37
CA ARG A 151 -10.01 8.22 5.28
C ARG A 151 -9.22 6.92 5.36
N ARG A 152 -7.97 6.98 5.81
CA ARG A 152 -7.10 5.81 5.99
C ARG A 152 -7.53 5.00 7.20
N LEU A 153 -7.86 5.66 8.30
CA LEU A 153 -8.40 5.00 9.50
C LEU A 153 -9.68 4.24 9.17
N ALA A 154 -10.65 4.88 8.52
CA ALA A 154 -11.88 4.23 8.06
C ALA A 154 -11.60 3.08 7.08
N GLY A 155 -10.62 3.24 6.20
CA GLY A 155 -10.17 2.19 5.29
C GLY A 155 -9.64 0.95 6.02
N VAL A 156 -8.83 1.13 7.07
CA VAL A 156 -8.36 0.00 7.90
C VAL A 156 -9.51 -0.67 8.64
N GLU A 157 -10.41 0.11 9.23
CA GLU A 157 -11.59 -0.43 9.93
C GLU A 157 -12.46 -1.27 8.99
N GLN A 158 -12.63 -0.81 7.74
CA GLN A 158 -13.32 -1.57 6.70
C GLN A 158 -12.61 -2.90 6.39
N ILE A 159 -11.28 -2.89 6.21
CA ILE A 159 -10.50 -4.12 5.95
C ILE A 159 -10.66 -5.12 7.10
N LEU A 160 -10.55 -4.66 8.36
CA LEU A 160 -10.69 -5.52 9.54
C LEU A 160 -12.10 -6.10 9.70
N ALA A 161 -13.13 -5.29 9.44
CA ALA A 161 -14.52 -5.73 9.44
C ALA A 161 -14.77 -6.77 8.32
N GLU A 162 -14.26 -6.52 7.12
CA GLU A 162 -14.39 -7.41 5.97
C GLU A 162 -13.64 -8.73 6.17
N TYR A 163 -12.44 -8.68 6.76
CA TYR A 163 -11.71 -9.87 7.18
C TYR A 163 -12.55 -10.71 8.14
N THR A 164 -13.14 -10.08 9.16
CA THR A 164 -13.97 -10.79 10.14
C THR A 164 -15.20 -11.44 9.49
N ALA A 165 -15.84 -10.73 8.55
CA ALA A 165 -17.04 -11.22 7.87
C ALA A 165 -16.75 -12.34 6.86
N GLN A 166 -15.64 -12.27 6.12
CA GLN A 166 -15.34 -13.21 5.05
C GLN A 166 -14.44 -14.36 5.50
N VAL A 167 -13.40 -14.04 6.27
CA VAL A 167 -12.36 -14.99 6.68
C VAL A 167 -12.69 -15.55 8.07
N GLY A 168 -12.87 -14.69 9.06
CA GLY A 168 -13.08 -15.05 10.46
C GLY A 168 -11.82 -15.68 11.09
N GLN A 169 -11.43 -16.87 10.64
CA GLN A 169 -10.18 -17.53 11.00
C GLN A 169 -9.36 -17.90 9.75
N PRO A 170 -8.02 -17.73 9.79
CA PRO A 170 -7.18 -18.02 8.65
C PRO A 170 -7.18 -19.53 8.33
N ALA A 171 -7.28 -19.85 7.04
CA ALA A 171 -7.28 -21.23 6.56
C ALA A 171 -5.90 -21.86 6.74
N GLN A 172 -5.88 -23.17 7.00
CA GLN A 172 -4.67 -23.93 7.31
C GLN A 172 -3.90 -24.42 6.07
N GLU A 173 -4.42 -24.18 4.86
CA GLU A 173 -3.81 -24.67 3.62
C GLU A 173 -2.40 -24.11 3.40
N LEU A 174 -1.41 -24.94 3.70
CA LEU A 174 -0.13 -24.95 3.01
C LEU A 174 -0.33 -25.78 1.74
N LEU A 175 0.27 -25.31 0.66
CA LEU A 175 0.36 -25.88 -0.69
C LEU A 175 0.05 -27.39 -0.78
N PRO A 176 -0.67 -27.86 -1.83
CA PRO A 176 -0.89 -29.30 -2.03
C PRO A 176 0.44 -30.06 -1.92
N GLU A 177 0.41 -31.24 -1.28
CA GLU A 177 1.58 -32.04 -0.85
C GLU A 177 2.73 -32.13 -1.88
N ALA A 178 2.41 -32.00 -3.17
CA ALA A 178 3.35 -31.98 -4.29
C ALA A 178 4.43 -30.88 -4.26
N LEU A 179 4.29 -29.79 -3.49
CA LEU A 179 5.32 -28.74 -3.38
C LEU A 179 6.24 -28.89 -2.16
N THR A 180 5.83 -29.67 -1.17
CA THR A 180 6.63 -29.95 0.04
C THR A 180 7.81 -30.89 -0.23
N GLU A 181 7.80 -31.65 -1.32
CA GLU A 181 8.90 -32.56 -1.71
C GLU A 181 10.00 -31.87 -2.54
N ALA A 182 9.85 -30.59 -2.86
CA ALA A 182 10.76 -29.86 -3.74
C ALA A 182 11.76 -28.91 -3.02
N ILE A 183 11.84 -28.95 -1.69
CA ILE A 183 12.83 -28.22 -0.86
C ILE A 183 13.56 -29.23 0.02
#